data_AF-A0A4S2ITJ4-F1
#
_entry.id   AF-A0A4S2ITJ4-F1
#
_cell.length_a   1.000
_cell.length_b   1.000
_cell.length_c   1.000
_cell.angle_alpha   90.00
_cell.angle_beta   90.00
_cell.angle_gamma   90.00
#
_symmetry.space_group_name_H-M   'P 1'
#
loop_
_entity.id
_entity.type
_entity.pdbx_description
1 polymer ?
#
loop_
_entity_poly.entity_id
_entity_poly.type
_entity_poly.pdbx_seq_one_letter_code
_entity_poly.pdbx_strand_id
1 'polypeptide(L)'
;MTPEPTAAATAGQAAFVDVHYHVGPDAYVRRHTAATAGDQYARLGGWVVLKNHLGSTAAQAWEARQQGLPVSGSIVLNDIAGGLDTRAVEQAVVQHGEDSGLRLIVHLPTVTGRTHTSRLSRTPAHPLLARDGLRPLTVTDGDGALRPEVREILRMARDLPVVISTGHADGHEVALLVEEAVRLDVPRLMLNQPANPMTGLSCADLLDIASAEQVYAEQTALTYLLGYQDWDDFAAVLAKVPRALYSSDLGQTSQMDIGEWTTHSRDWFEKAGLDEGRITEVVRDAPLRMLSL
;
A
#
# COMPACT_ATOMS: atom_id res chain seq x y z
N MET A 1 14.39 5.98 37.99
CA MET A 1 14.24 4.75 37.20
C MET A 1 13.84 5.16 35.81
N THR A 2 14.79 5.19 34.89
CA THR A 2 14.48 5.17 33.46
C THR A 2 13.75 3.85 33.18
N PRO A 3 12.60 3.85 32.49
CA PRO A 3 11.96 2.60 32.11
C PRO A 3 12.95 1.78 31.27
N GLU A 4 13.03 0.47 31.53
CA GLU A 4 13.78 -0.42 30.64
C GLU A 4 13.21 -0.28 29.22
N PRO A 5 14.06 -0.21 28.18
CA PRO A 5 13.58 -0.22 26.81
C PRO A 5 12.80 -1.51 26.58
N THR A 6 11.49 -1.39 26.38
CA THR A 6 10.66 -2.47 25.83
C THR A 6 11.37 -3.00 24.57
N ALA A 7 11.55 -4.31 24.48
CA ALA A 7 12.16 -4.93 23.31
C ALA A 7 11.48 -4.40 22.05
N ALA A 8 12.28 -3.90 21.10
CA ALA A 8 11.76 -3.32 19.87
C ALA A 8 10.87 -4.34 19.14
N ALA A 9 9.69 -3.92 18.69
CA ALA A 9 8.82 -4.77 17.91
C ALA A 9 9.55 -5.23 16.64
N THR A 10 9.47 -6.52 16.31
CA THR A 10 10.00 -7.06 15.06
C THR A 10 8.85 -7.48 14.15
N ALA A 11 8.92 -7.15 12.86
CA ALA A 11 7.85 -7.46 11.92
C ALA A 11 7.53 -8.96 11.82
N GLY A 12 8.53 -9.83 11.98
CA GLY A 12 8.35 -11.28 11.97
C GLY A 12 7.52 -11.84 13.12
N GLN A 13 7.28 -11.06 14.18
CA GLN A 13 6.44 -11.44 15.32
C GLN A 13 5.00 -10.93 15.21
N ALA A 14 4.69 -10.12 14.19
CA ALA A 14 3.35 -9.55 14.04
C ALA A 14 2.31 -10.65 13.72
N ALA A 15 1.13 -10.54 14.32
CA ALA A 15 0.00 -11.42 14.04
C ALA A 15 -0.61 -11.13 12.65
N PHE A 16 -0.47 -9.89 12.16
CA PHE A 16 -0.89 -9.45 10.83
C PHE A 16 -0.10 -8.20 10.42
N VAL A 17 -0.10 -7.89 9.12
CA VAL A 17 0.57 -6.74 8.52
C VAL A 17 -0.41 -5.99 7.62
N ASP A 18 -0.74 -4.75 7.97
CA ASP A 18 -1.46 -3.85 7.07
C ASP A 18 -0.45 -3.09 6.20
N VAL A 19 -0.34 -3.46 4.92
CA VAL A 19 0.62 -2.83 4.00
C VAL A 19 0.14 -1.47 3.47
N HIS A 20 -1.05 -1.01 3.85
CA HIS A 20 -1.64 0.20 3.28
C HIS A 20 -2.56 0.89 4.29
N TYR A 21 -1.99 1.78 5.11
CA TYR A 21 -2.77 2.59 6.04
C TYR A 21 -2.44 4.09 5.91
N HIS A 22 -3.46 4.93 5.84
CA HIS A 22 -3.26 6.36 5.71
C HIS A 22 -3.08 7.10 7.04
N VAL A 23 -2.01 7.90 7.13
CA VAL A 23 -1.74 8.77 8.30
C VAL A 23 -1.47 10.22 7.91
N GLY A 24 -1.68 11.11 8.87
CA GLY A 24 -1.33 12.52 8.75
C GLY A 24 0.17 12.79 9.01
N PRO A 25 0.74 13.87 8.43
CA PRO A 25 0.10 14.78 7.48
C PRO A 25 -0.10 14.12 6.11
N ASP A 26 -1.22 14.46 5.47
CA ASP A 26 -1.62 13.97 4.15
C ASP A 26 -2.36 15.09 3.39
N ALA A 27 -2.66 14.89 2.11
CA ALA A 27 -3.47 15.80 1.32
C ALA A 27 -4.89 15.98 1.88
N TYR A 28 -5.38 14.98 2.62
CA TYR A 28 -6.68 14.98 3.27
C TYR A 28 -6.53 14.79 4.78
N VAL A 29 -7.47 15.30 5.56
CA VAL A 29 -7.50 15.10 7.01
C VAL A 29 -7.59 13.60 7.33
N ARG A 30 -6.67 13.10 8.16
CA ARG A 30 -6.59 11.70 8.59
C ARG A 30 -6.90 11.56 10.07
N ARG A 31 -7.38 10.37 10.43
CA ARG A 31 -7.75 10.02 11.81
C ARG A 31 -6.54 9.97 12.74
N HIS A 32 -5.41 9.46 12.24
CA HIS A 32 -4.23 9.18 13.04
C HIS A 32 -2.96 9.78 12.43
N THR A 33 -2.00 10.06 13.29
CA THR A 33 -0.58 10.27 12.97
C THR A 33 0.15 8.92 12.91
N ALA A 34 1.41 8.91 12.45
CA ALA A 34 2.28 7.73 12.51
C ALA A 34 2.33 7.10 13.93
N ALA A 35 2.50 7.94 14.96
CA ALA A 35 2.61 7.47 16.35
C ALA A 35 1.31 6.87 16.88
N THR A 36 0.18 7.55 16.66
CA THR A 36 -1.14 7.09 17.15
C THR A 36 -1.65 5.85 16.40
N ALA A 37 -1.36 5.75 15.10
CA ALA A 37 -1.60 4.52 14.34
C ALA A 37 -0.70 3.38 14.86
N GLY A 38 0.61 3.62 14.98
CA GLY A 38 1.56 2.61 15.47
C GLY A 38 1.18 2.05 16.84
N ASP A 39 0.72 2.89 17.76
CA ASP A 39 0.23 2.49 19.08
C ASP A 39 -1.04 1.60 19.01
N GLN A 40 -1.98 1.89 18.10
CA GLN A 40 -3.14 1.04 17.85
C GLN A 40 -2.73 -0.33 17.29
N TYR A 41 -1.84 -0.36 16.29
CA TYR A 41 -1.32 -1.61 15.72
C TYR A 41 -0.55 -2.43 16.76
N ALA A 42 0.27 -1.80 17.60
CA ALA A 42 1.00 -2.45 18.69
C ALA A 42 0.06 -3.17 19.65
N ARG A 43 -1.03 -2.53 20.09
CA ARG A 43 -2.03 -3.16 20.98
C ARG A 43 -2.71 -4.38 20.37
N LEU A 44 -2.85 -4.41 19.05
CA LEU A 44 -3.48 -5.50 18.31
C LEU A 44 -2.48 -6.56 17.86
N GLY A 45 -1.17 -6.38 18.15
CA GLY A 45 -0.11 -7.25 17.69
C GLY A 45 0.13 -7.17 16.17
N GLY A 46 -0.28 -6.07 15.53
CA GLY A 46 -0.10 -5.85 14.10
C GLY A 46 1.15 -5.03 13.76
N TRP A 47 1.56 -5.11 12.49
CA TRP A 47 2.52 -4.20 11.87
C TRP A 47 1.83 -3.38 10.80
N VAL A 48 2.26 -2.15 10.55
CA VAL A 48 1.65 -1.28 9.54
C VAL A 48 2.67 -0.60 8.64
N VAL A 49 2.34 -0.48 7.35
CA VAL A 49 3.03 0.40 6.40
C VAL A 49 2.22 1.67 6.22
N LEU A 50 2.85 2.80 6.53
CA LEU A 50 2.21 4.12 6.55
C LEU A 50 2.24 4.77 5.16
N LYS A 51 1.11 5.30 4.70
CA LYS A 51 0.99 6.03 3.42
C LYS A 51 0.43 7.45 3.61
N ASN A 52 0.92 8.39 2.81
CA ASN A 52 0.25 9.66 2.53
C ASN A 52 0.36 10.00 1.03
N HIS A 53 -0.42 10.94 0.54
CA HIS A 53 -0.44 11.42 -0.86
C HIS A 53 0.49 12.61 -1.10
N LEU A 54 1.20 13.09 -0.06
CA LEU A 54 2.13 14.22 -0.14
C LEU A 54 3.58 13.79 -0.44
N GLY A 55 3.92 12.52 -0.24
CA GLY A 55 5.23 11.97 -0.54
C GLY A 55 5.61 10.82 0.37
N SER A 56 6.76 10.93 1.03
CA SER A 56 7.36 9.89 1.87
C SER A 56 6.87 9.96 3.32
N THR A 57 6.50 8.81 3.87
CA THR A 57 6.30 8.60 5.32
C THR A 57 7.54 8.00 5.99
N ALA A 58 8.61 7.71 5.25
CA ALA A 58 9.77 6.96 5.73
C ALA A 58 10.41 7.59 6.99
N ALA A 59 10.63 8.90 7.01
CA ALA A 59 11.17 9.59 8.17
C ALA A 59 10.21 9.57 9.39
N GLN A 60 8.89 9.63 9.17
CA GLN A 60 7.90 9.54 10.24
C GLN A 60 7.84 8.13 10.84
N ALA A 61 7.94 7.11 9.98
CA ALA A 61 8.00 5.72 10.38
C ALA A 61 9.29 5.42 11.15
N TRP A 62 10.43 5.93 10.69
CA TRP A 62 11.71 5.84 11.39
C TRP A 62 11.60 6.42 12.80
N GLU A 63 11.14 7.66 12.95
CA GLU A 63 10.98 8.31 14.26
C GLU A 63 10.05 7.52 15.19
N ALA A 64 8.95 6.98 14.67
CA ALA A 64 8.02 6.16 15.45
C ALA A 64 8.64 4.81 15.86
N ARG A 65 9.46 4.18 15.03
CA ARG A 65 10.22 2.98 15.41
C ARG A 65 11.24 3.23 16.50
N GLN A 66 11.84 4.43 16.57
CA GLN A 66 12.71 4.81 17.70
C GLN A 66 11.97 4.81 19.04
N GLN A 67 10.64 4.87 19.01
CA GLN A 67 9.76 4.76 20.17
C GLN A 67 9.22 3.33 20.38
N GLY A 68 9.73 2.35 19.61
CA GLY A 68 9.34 0.93 19.69
C GLY A 68 8.04 0.58 18.94
N LEU A 69 7.51 1.46 18.10
CA LEU A 69 6.24 1.23 17.40
C LEU A 69 6.42 0.35 16.13
N PRO A 70 5.45 -0.51 15.80
CA PRO A 70 5.55 -1.49 14.70
C PRO A 70 5.17 -0.87 13.34
N VAL A 71 5.97 0.09 12.87
CA VAL A 71 5.64 0.86 11.66
C VAL A 71 6.74 0.84 10.61
N SER A 72 6.34 0.73 9.35
CA SER A 72 7.18 0.90 8.16
C SER A 72 6.71 2.11 7.34
N GLY A 73 7.61 2.69 6.56
CA GLY A 73 7.28 3.78 5.64
C GLY A 73 6.89 3.30 4.24
N SER A 74 6.35 4.23 3.47
CA SER A 74 6.23 4.16 2.01
C SER A 74 6.47 5.55 1.41
N ILE A 75 6.56 5.62 0.10
CA ILE A 75 6.54 6.88 -0.65
C ILE A 75 5.51 6.79 -1.79
N VAL A 76 4.74 7.86 -1.99
CA VAL A 76 3.84 8.00 -3.13
C VAL A 76 4.36 9.04 -4.11
N LEU A 77 4.63 8.62 -5.34
CA LEU A 77 5.23 9.42 -6.41
C LEU A 77 4.20 10.31 -7.15
N ASN A 78 3.33 10.97 -6.39
CA ASN A 78 2.44 12.00 -6.94
C ASN A 78 3.27 13.22 -7.39
N ASP A 79 2.74 14.01 -8.32
CA ASP A 79 3.41 15.22 -8.80
C ASP A 79 3.85 16.17 -7.67
N ILE A 80 3.00 16.35 -6.65
CA ILE A 80 3.32 17.21 -5.48
C ILE A 80 4.53 16.71 -4.66
N ALA A 81 4.83 15.42 -4.75
CA ALA A 81 5.93 14.76 -4.03
C ALA A 81 7.27 14.79 -4.82
N GLY A 82 7.31 15.47 -5.96
CA GLY A 82 8.44 15.41 -6.91
C GLY A 82 8.18 14.47 -8.09
N GLY A 83 7.02 13.80 -8.14
CA GLY A 83 6.63 12.94 -9.25
C GLY A 83 7.56 11.75 -9.43
N LEU A 84 7.90 11.46 -10.68
CA LEU A 84 8.71 10.29 -11.07
C LEU A 84 10.23 10.55 -10.98
N ASP A 85 10.68 11.60 -10.29
CA ASP A 85 12.11 11.82 -10.05
C ASP A 85 12.67 10.70 -9.15
N THR A 86 13.65 9.95 -9.67
CA THR A 86 14.29 8.83 -8.99
C THR A 86 14.96 9.23 -7.68
N ARG A 87 15.38 10.49 -7.54
CA ARG A 87 16.00 11.00 -6.31
C ARG A 87 15.04 10.99 -5.13
N ALA A 88 13.72 11.10 -5.37
CA ALA A 88 12.72 10.97 -4.33
C ALA A 88 12.69 9.54 -3.74
N VAL A 89 12.88 8.53 -4.59
CA VAL A 89 12.99 7.12 -4.18
C VAL A 89 14.26 6.89 -3.38
N GLU A 90 15.41 7.35 -3.88
CA GLU A 90 16.70 7.25 -3.17
C GLU A 90 16.63 7.88 -1.77
N GLN A 91 16.10 9.11 -1.69
CA GLN A 91 15.92 9.81 -0.42
C GLN A 91 15.02 9.03 0.54
N ALA A 92 13.91 8.47 0.05
CA ALA A 92 12.99 7.70 0.87
C ALA A 92 13.61 6.40 1.38
N VAL A 93 14.43 5.71 0.56
CA VAL A 93 15.18 4.52 0.98
C VAL A 93 16.16 4.86 2.10
N VAL A 94 16.92 5.96 1.97
CA VAL A 94 17.84 6.43 3.01
C VAL A 94 17.09 6.76 4.32
N GLN A 95 15.95 7.44 4.22
CA GLN A 95 15.13 7.77 5.38
C GLN A 95 14.44 6.56 6.02
N HIS A 96 14.12 5.54 5.23
CA HIS A 96 13.45 4.34 5.72
C HIS A 96 14.36 3.52 6.62
N GLY A 97 15.67 3.55 6.40
CA GLY A 97 16.66 2.94 7.26
C GLY A 97 16.65 1.42 7.27
N GLU A 98 17.79 0.83 7.63
CA GLU A 98 17.95 -0.62 7.74
C GLU A 98 17.27 -1.21 8.98
N ASP A 99 16.96 -0.35 9.97
CA ASP A 99 16.37 -0.73 11.26
C ASP A 99 14.97 -1.35 11.13
N SER A 100 14.25 -1.05 10.05
CA SER A 100 12.95 -1.67 9.78
C SER A 100 13.06 -3.18 9.48
N GLY A 101 14.20 -3.64 8.96
CA GLY A 101 14.39 -5.00 8.45
C GLY A 101 13.46 -5.37 7.28
N LEU A 102 12.77 -4.38 6.68
CA LEU A 102 11.77 -4.57 5.63
C LEU A 102 12.01 -3.59 4.47
N ARG A 103 11.54 -3.98 3.28
CA ARG A 103 11.51 -3.14 2.08
C ARG A 103 10.59 -1.94 2.26
N LEU A 104 10.98 -0.80 1.68
CA LEU A 104 10.11 0.37 1.52
C LEU A 104 9.11 0.11 0.37
N ILE A 105 7.84 0.47 0.54
CA ILE A 105 6.90 0.47 -0.59
C ILE A 105 7.02 1.79 -1.36
N VAL A 106 7.25 1.71 -2.67
CA VAL A 106 7.27 2.84 -3.60
C VAL A 106 6.01 2.78 -4.46
N HIS A 107 5.01 3.59 -4.13
CA HIS A 107 3.79 3.71 -4.91
C HIS A 107 4.01 4.65 -6.09
N LEU A 108 3.77 4.12 -7.30
CA LEU A 108 3.58 4.93 -8.50
C LEU A 108 2.36 5.87 -8.32
N PRO A 109 2.17 6.87 -9.20
CA PRO A 109 1.17 7.92 -9.00
C PRO A 109 -0.23 7.41 -8.63
N THR A 110 -0.84 8.07 -7.64
CA THR A 110 -2.20 7.79 -7.15
C THR A 110 -3.19 8.90 -7.51
N VAL A 111 -2.69 10.05 -7.98
CA VAL A 111 -3.50 11.12 -8.57
C VAL A 111 -3.23 11.15 -10.06
N THR A 112 -4.11 10.52 -10.84
CA THR A 112 -3.89 10.28 -12.29
C THR A 112 -4.73 11.17 -13.19
N GLY A 113 -5.71 11.89 -12.64
CA GLY A 113 -6.64 12.73 -13.40
C GLY A 113 -7.72 11.95 -14.14
N ARG A 114 -7.75 10.61 -14.02
CA ARG A 114 -8.82 9.77 -14.54
C ARG A 114 -10.14 10.11 -13.87
N THR A 115 -11.21 10.05 -14.63
CA THR A 115 -12.55 10.39 -14.13
C THR A 115 -13.07 9.25 -13.26
N HIS A 116 -13.01 9.43 -11.94
CA HIS A 116 -13.71 8.59 -10.98
C HIS A 116 -14.25 9.45 -9.84
N THR A 117 -15.56 9.41 -9.63
CA THR A 117 -16.18 10.10 -8.48
C THR A 117 -16.09 9.18 -7.27
N SER A 118 -15.12 9.47 -6.39
CA SER A 118 -14.97 8.75 -5.14
C SER A 118 -16.21 8.90 -4.25
N ARG A 119 -16.67 7.79 -3.67
CA ARG A 119 -17.73 7.74 -2.65
C ARG A 119 -17.28 8.21 -1.26
N LEU A 120 -15.98 8.39 -1.06
CA LEU A 120 -15.45 9.01 0.16
C LEU A 120 -15.69 10.52 0.18
N SER A 121 -16.22 11.02 1.28
CA SER A 121 -16.08 12.43 1.65
C SER A 121 -14.64 12.70 2.07
N ARG A 122 -14.02 13.73 1.47
CA ARG A 122 -12.62 14.10 1.69
C ARG A 122 -12.54 15.58 2.06
N THR A 123 -11.91 15.86 3.19
CA THR A 123 -11.60 17.24 3.62
C THR A 123 -10.13 17.50 3.32
N PRO A 124 -9.77 18.47 2.45
CA PRO A 124 -8.38 18.86 2.25
C PRO A 124 -7.72 19.28 3.58
N ALA A 125 -6.50 18.83 3.83
CA ALA A 125 -5.81 19.13 5.09
C ALA A 125 -5.23 20.55 5.17
N HIS A 126 -5.15 21.25 4.04
CA HIS A 126 -4.54 22.58 3.95
C HIS A 126 -5.24 23.47 2.91
N PRO A 127 -5.36 24.80 3.13
CA PRO A 127 -5.99 25.73 2.17
C PRO A 127 -5.38 25.71 0.77
N LEU A 128 -4.07 25.49 0.63
CA LEU A 128 -3.43 25.37 -0.68
C LEU A 128 -3.98 24.16 -1.47
N LEU A 129 -4.22 23.04 -0.80
CA LEU A 129 -4.77 21.84 -1.42
C LEU A 129 -6.25 22.02 -1.77
N ALA A 130 -7.00 22.76 -0.95
CA ALA A 130 -8.40 23.09 -1.24
C ALA A 130 -8.53 24.01 -2.47
N ARG A 131 -7.57 24.93 -2.66
CA ARG A 131 -7.55 25.87 -3.78
C ARG A 131 -7.04 25.23 -5.07
N ASP A 132 -5.91 24.55 -5.00
CA ASP A 132 -5.14 24.15 -6.19
C ASP A 132 -5.34 22.66 -6.55
N GLY A 133 -5.84 21.85 -5.60
CA GLY A 133 -5.92 20.41 -5.75
C GLY A 133 -4.55 19.74 -5.87
N LEU A 134 -4.53 18.52 -6.42
CA LEU A 134 -3.31 17.79 -6.75
C LEU A 134 -3.23 17.64 -8.27
N ARG A 135 -2.07 17.94 -8.85
CA ARG A 135 -1.85 17.79 -10.29
C ARG A 135 -1.79 16.30 -10.67
N PRO A 136 -2.40 15.90 -11.79
CA PRO A 136 -2.39 14.52 -12.23
C PRO A 136 -1.04 14.10 -12.81
N LEU A 137 -0.66 12.84 -12.57
CA LEU A 137 0.51 12.19 -13.15
C LEU A 137 0.18 10.71 -13.41
N THR A 138 0.56 10.22 -14.58
CA THR A 138 0.32 8.84 -15.04
C THR A 138 1.64 8.12 -15.26
N VAL A 139 1.62 6.79 -15.26
CA VAL A 139 2.83 5.99 -15.54
C VAL A 139 3.14 5.90 -17.03
N THR A 140 2.14 6.14 -17.88
CA THR A 140 2.33 6.27 -19.33
C THR A 140 2.37 7.72 -19.80
N ASP A 141 2.97 7.94 -20.96
CA ASP A 141 2.92 9.19 -21.71
C ASP A 141 1.62 9.31 -22.55
N GLY A 142 1.57 10.33 -23.42
CA GLY A 142 0.42 10.59 -24.28
C GLY A 142 0.21 9.56 -25.39
N ASP A 143 1.23 8.75 -25.69
CA ASP A 143 1.17 7.67 -26.69
C ASP A 143 0.80 6.32 -26.04
N GLY A 144 0.59 6.31 -24.71
CA GLY A 144 0.24 5.11 -23.94
C GLY A 144 1.43 4.20 -23.66
N ALA A 145 2.66 4.66 -23.84
CA ALA A 145 3.87 3.92 -23.51
C ALA A 145 4.36 4.27 -22.10
N LEU A 146 4.98 3.32 -21.39
CA LEU A 146 5.60 3.60 -20.09
C LEU A 146 6.64 4.71 -20.22
N ARG A 147 6.51 5.73 -19.37
CA ARG A 147 7.47 6.83 -19.28
C ARG A 147 8.86 6.30 -18.96
N PRO A 148 9.94 6.89 -19.51
CA PRO A 148 11.31 6.47 -19.22
C PRO A 148 11.63 6.41 -17.72
N GLU A 149 11.13 7.38 -16.95
CA GLU A 149 11.33 7.48 -15.51
C GLU A 149 10.72 6.30 -14.75
N VAL A 150 9.57 5.79 -15.20
CA VAL A 150 8.94 4.59 -14.61
C VAL A 150 9.82 3.37 -14.84
N ARG A 151 10.42 3.23 -16.03
CA ARG A 151 11.34 2.13 -16.33
C ARG A 151 12.61 2.21 -15.48
N GLU A 152 13.14 3.41 -15.24
CA GLU A 152 14.26 3.60 -14.32
C GLU A 152 13.88 3.24 -12.87
N ILE A 153 12.71 3.65 -12.38
CA ILE A 153 12.22 3.26 -11.05
C ILE A 153 12.05 1.74 -10.93
N LEU A 154 11.52 1.07 -11.96
CA LEU A 154 11.45 -0.39 -12.00
C LEU A 154 12.85 -1.02 -11.97
N ARG A 155 13.82 -0.47 -12.72
CA ARG A 155 15.21 -0.96 -12.68
C ARG A 155 15.84 -0.79 -11.29
N MET A 156 15.62 0.34 -10.62
CA MET A 156 16.10 0.59 -9.26
C MET A 156 15.61 -0.47 -8.26
N ALA A 157 14.43 -1.05 -8.47
CA ALA A 157 13.89 -2.08 -7.58
C ALA A 157 14.70 -3.39 -7.56
N ARG A 158 15.58 -3.61 -8.54
CA ARG A 158 16.54 -4.73 -8.54
C ARG A 158 17.65 -4.52 -7.52
N ASP A 159 18.09 -3.27 -7.37
CA ASP A 159 19.30 -2.91 -6.63
C ASP A 159 18.97 -2.29 -5.26
N LEU A 160 17.74 -1.82 -5.06
CA LEU A 160 17.26 -1.23 -3.82
C LEU A 160 16.28 -2.15 -3.07
N PRO A 161 16.23 -2.07 -1.73
CA PRO A 161 15.30 -2.83 -0.92
C PRO A 161 13.88 -2.21 -0.98
N VAL A 162 13.26 -2.24 -2.15
CA VAL A 162 11.93 -1.66 -2.37
C VAL A 162 10.95 -2.69 -2.92
N VAL A 163 9.67 -2.43 -2.69
CA VAL A 163 8.54 -3.03 -3.41
C VAL A 163 7.95 -1.93 -4.28
N ILE A 164 7.75 -2.19 -5.58
CA ILE A 164 7.03 -1.26 -6.43
C ILE A 164 5.54 -1.53 -6.30
N SER A 165 4.75 -0.49 -6.07
CA SER A 165 3.30 -0.53 -6.05
C SER A 165 2.76 0.21 -7.27
N THR A 166 1.78 -0.37 -7.97
CA THR A 166 1.26 0.18 -9.24
C THR A 166 0.56 1.53 -9.11
N GLY A 167 0.31 2.01 -7.89
CA GLY A 167 -0.49 3.21 -7.67
C GLY A 167 -1.90 3.04 -8.24
N HIS A 168 -2.50 4.12 -8.75
CA HIS A 168 -3.81 4.06 -9.41
C HIS A 168 -3.69 3.93 -10.93
N ALA A 169 -2.79 3.04 -11.37
CA ALA A 169 -2.67 2.65 -12.77
C ALA A 169 -3.98 2.03 -13.29
N ASP A 170 -4.36 2.32 -14.53
CA ASP A 170 -5.47 1.62 -15.18
C ASP A 170 -5.06 0.22 -15.67
N GLY A 171 -6.02 -0.58 -16.18
CA GLY A 171 -5.74 -1.94 -16.63
C GLY A 171 -4.66 -2.05 -17.72
N HIS A 172 -4.58 -1.08 -18.64
CA HIS A 172 -3.54 -1.05 -19.67
C HIS A 172 -2.17 -0.76 -19.06
N GLU A 173 -2.09 0.24 -18.19
CA GLU A 173 -0.88 0.58 -17.46
C GLU A 173 -0.41 -0.57 -16.56
N VAL A 174 -1.32 -1.26 -15.87
CA VAL A 174 -0.98 -2.44 -15.06
C VAL A 174 -0.37 -3.54 -15.92
N ALA A 175 -0.95 -3.84 -17.09
CA ALA A 175 -0.41 -4.85 -18.00
C ALA A 175 1.03 -4.49 -18.43
N LEU A 176 1.27 -3.23 -18.81
CA LEU A 176 2.60 -2.74 -19.17
C LEU A 176 3.59 -2.82 -18.00
N LEU A 177 3.16 -2.45 -16.79
CA LEU A 177 4.00 -2.51 -15.59
C LEU A 177 4.38 -3.95 -15.25
N VAL A 178 3.44 -4.90 -15.37
CA VAL A 178 3.69 -6.33 -15.15
C VAL A 178 4.68 -6.86 -16.19
N GLU A 179 4.44 -6.58 -17.48
CA GLU A 179 5.35 -7.01 -18.56
C GLU A 179 6.77 -6.48 -18.35
N GLU A 180 6.90 -5.18 -18.05
CA GLU A 180 8.19 -4.54 -17.84
C GLU A 180 8.87 -5.04 -16.56
N ALA A 181 8.11 -5.30 -15.48
CA ALA A 181 8.62 -5.89 -14.25
C ALA A 181 9.14 -7.32 -14.46
N VAL A 182 8.49 -8.11 -15.32
CA VAL A 182 8.98 -9.42 -15.77
C VAL A 182 10.26 -9.26 -16.57
N ARG A 183 10.27 -8.38 -17.57
CA ARG A 183 11.42 -8.14 -18.44
C ARG A 183 12.67 -7.64 -17.69
N LEU A 184 12.46 -6.89 -16.61
CA LEU A 184 13.53 -6.31 -15.79
C LEU A 184 13.85 -7.14 -14.54
N ASP A 185 13.24 -8.30 -14.32
CA ASP A 185 13.43 -9.11 -13.11
C ASP A 185 13.17 -8.31 -11.81
N VAL A 186 12.14 -7.47 -11.80
CA VAL A 186 11.76 -6.71 -10.60
C VAL A 186 11.39 -7.70 -9.49
N PRO A 187 12.02 -7.66 -8.31
CA PRO A 187 11.82 -8.70 -7.30
C PRO A 187 10.40 -8.76 -6.74
N ARG A 188 9.75 -7.59 -6.56
CA ARG A 188 8.45 -7.46 -5.89
C ARG A 188 7.64 -6.34 -6.53
N LEU A 189 6.52 -6.70 -7.16
CA LEU A 189 5.52 -5.77 -7.68
C LEU A 189 4.18 -6.02 -6.98
N MET A 190 3.61 -5.00 -6.35
CA MET A 190 2.30 -5.03 -5.73
C MET A 190 1.28 -4.32 -6.61
N LEU A 191 0.23 -5.02 -7.02
CA LEU A 191 -0.95 -4.40 -7.63
C LEU A 191 -1.72 -3.67 -6.54
N ASN A 192 -1.74 -2.34 -6.60
CA ASN A 192 -2.43 -1.49 -5.62
C ASN A 192 -3.91 -1.42 -5.96
N GLN A 193 -4.77 -1.90 -5.08
CA GLN A 193 -6.23 -1.85 -5.24
C GLN A 193 -6.71 -2.26 -6.64
N PRO A 194 -6.35 -3.46 -7.16
CA PRO A 194 -6.68 -3.88 -8.52
C PRO A 194 -8.18 -3.85 -8.84
N ALA A 195 -9.05 -4.05 -7.85
CA ALA A 195 -10.51 -3.94 -7.99
C ALA A 195 -11.05 -2.50 -7.96
N ASN A 196 -10.19 -1.48 -7.80
CA ASN A 196 -10.60 -0.08 -7.87
C ASN A 196 -11.22 0.22 -9.25
N PRO A 197 -12.28 1.04 -9.36
CA PRO A 197 -12.94 1.29 -10.64
C PRO A 197 -12.05 1.90 -11.73
N MET A 198 -10.93 2.53 -11.36
CA MET A 198 -9.95 3.03 -12.32
C MET A 198 -9.10 1.91 -12.95
N THR A 199 -8.91 0.81 -12.24
CA THR A 199 -8.09 -0.34 -12.65
C THR A 199 -8.98 -1.47 -13.20
N GLY A 200 -10.02 -1.84 -12.44
CA GLY A 200 -11.13 -2.68 -12.90
C GLY A 200 -10.81 -4.16 -13.07
N LEU A 201 -9.78 -4.68 -12.38
CA LEU A 201 -9.40 -6.09 -12.46
C LEU A 201 -10.23 -6.95 -11.50
N SER A 202 -10.78 -8.05 -12.04
CA SER A 202 -11.52 -9.06 -11.31
C SER A 202 -10.60 -10.15 -10.75
N CYS A 203 -11.15 -11.05 -9.93
CA CYS A 203 -10.45 -12.26 -9.50
C CYS A 203 -9.94 -13.10 -10.68
N ALA A 204 -10.66 -13.15 -11.81
CA ALA A 204 -10.22 -13.91 -12.98
C ALA A 204 -8.96 -13.29 -13.61
N ASP A 205 -8.95 -11.96 -13.79
CA ASP A 205 -7.80 -11.25 -14.33
C ASP A 205 -6.57 -11.40 -13.40
N LEU A 206 -6.79 -11.37 -12.08
CA LEU A 206 -5.73 -11.55 -11.09
C LEU A 206 -5.14 -12.97 -11.10
N LEU A 207 -5.94 -14.00 -11.38
CA LEU A 207 -5.45 -15.36 -11.54
C LEU A 207 -4.56 -15.50 -12.77
N ASP A 208 -4.89 -14.81 -13.86
CA ASP A 208 -4.07 -14.79 -15.07
C ASP A 208 -2.74 -14.04 -14.82
N ILE A 209 -2.80 -12.86 -14.20
CA ILE A 209 -1.59 -12.07 -13.86
C ILE A 209 -0.69 -12.81 -12.87
N ALA A 210 -1.26 -13.64 -12.00
CA ALA A 210 -0.53 -14.41 -11.00
C ALA A 210 0.44 -15.46 -11.57
N SER A 211 0.50 -15.67 -12.89
CA SER A 211 1.60 -16.45 -13.48
C SER A 211 2.96 -15.78 -13.31
N ALA A 212 3.00 -14.45 -13.12
CA ALA A 212 4.22 -13.72 -12.78
C ALA A 212 4.51 -13.84 -11.27
N GLU A 213 5.57 -14.57 -10.93
CA GLU A 213 5.88 -14.92 -9.53
C GLU A 213 6.25 -13.71 -8.66
N GLN A 214 6.78 -12.64 -9.25
CA GLN A 214 7.08 -11.39 -8.52
C GLN A 214 5.85 -10.54 -8.20
N VAL A 215 4.66 -10.88 -8.73
CA VAL A 215 3.44 -10.08 -8.57
C VAL A 215 2.65 -10.53 -7.34
N TYR A 216 2.25 -9.54 -6.54
CA TYR A 216 1.38 -9.64 -5.38
C TYR A 216 0.11 -8.83 -5.63
N ALA A 217 -1.05 -9.38 -5.32
CA ALA A 217 -2.33 -8.69 -5.50
C ALA A 217 -2.84 -8.17 -4.16
N GLU A 218 -3.00 -6.86 -4.03
CA GLU A 218 -3.64 -6.29 -2.85
C GLU A 218 -5.15 -6.50 -2.88
N GLN A 219 -5.74 -6.97 -1.79
CA GLN A 219 -7.17 -6.99 -1.56
C GLN A 219 -7.49 -6.05 -0.40
N THR A 220 -8.13 -4.91 -0.69
CA THR A 220 -8.36 -3.88 0.33
C THR A 220 -9.75 -3.94 0.93
N ALA A 221 -9.85 -3.69 2.24
CA ALA A 221 -11.13 -3.50 2.91
C ALA A 221 -11.89 -2.29 2.33
N LEU A 222 -11.20 -1.17 2.07
CA LEU A 222 -11.84 0.05 1.62
C LEU A 222 -12.57 -0.13 0.27
N THR A 223 -12.00 -0.85 -0.70
CA THR A 223 -12.67 -1.06 -2.00
C THR A 223 -14.03 -1.76 -1.83
N TYR A 224 -14.10 -2.74 -0.93
CA TYR A 224 -15.35 -3.41 -0.57
C TYR A 224 -16.30 -2.50 0.21
N LEU A 225 -15.80 -1.78 1.22
CA LEU A 225 -16.60 -0.84 2.03
C LEU A 225 -17.24 0.28 1.20
N LEU A 226 -16.55 0.72 0.15
CA LEU A 226 -17.09 1.70 -0.79
C LEU A 226 -18.00 1.08 -1.85
N GLY A 227 -18.19 -0.23 -1.86
CA GLY A 227 -19.00 -0.95 -2.85
C GLY A 227 -18.43 -0.88 -4.27
N TYR A 228 -17.11 -0.78 -4.42
CA TYR A 228 -16.45 -0.85 -5.73
C TYR A 228 -16.25 -2.29 -6.19
N GLN A 229 -16.25 -3.23 -5.26
CA GLN A 229 -16.14 -4.66 -5.49
C GLN A 229 -17.31 -5.34 -4.80
N ASP A 230 -17.95 -6.29 -5.46
CA ASP A 230 -19.00 -7.09 -4.84
C ASP A 230 -18.41 -8.16 -3.90
N TRP A 231 -19.29 -8.81 -3.15
CA TRP A 231 -18.88 -9.81 -2.17
C TRP A 231 -18.24 -11.05 -2.82
N ASP A 232 -18.78 -11.50 -3.95
CA ASP A 232 -18.37 -12.76 -4.56
C ASP A 232 -16.96 -12.64 -5.13
N ASP A 233 -16.65 -11.51 -5.78
CA ASP A 233 -15.30 -11.21 -6.27
C ASP A 233 -14.32 -10.98 -5.11
N PHE A 234 -14.69 -10.18 -4.10
CA PHE A 234 -13.87 -9.93 -2.91
C PHE A 234 -13.47 -11.24 -2.20
N ALA A 235 -14.44 -12.13 -1.96
CA ALA A 235 -14.20 -13.42 -1.33
C ALA A 235 -13.37 -14.34 -2.24
N ALA A 236 -13.60 -14.33 -3.55
CA ALA A 236 -12.85 -15.13 -4.50
C ALA A 236 -11.37 -14.72 -4.57
N VAL A 237 -11.05 -13.42 -4.55
CA VAL A 237 -9.66 -12.95 -4.51
C VAL A 237 -8.95 -13.47 -3.26
N LEU A 238 -9.56 -13.28 -2.08
CA LEU A 238 -8.99 -13.77 -0.82
C LEU A 238 -8.82 -15.29 -0.82
N ALA A 239 -9.76 -16.04 -1.38
CA ALA A 239 -9.72 -17.50 -1.35
C ALA A 239 -8.77 -18.12 -2.39
N LYS A 240 -8.65 -17.52 -3.59
CA LYS A 240 -8.11 -18.22 -4.76
C LYS A 240 -6.84 -17.60 -5.33
N VAL A 241 -6.65 -16.29 -5.23
CA VAL A 241 -5.52 -15.61 -5.89
C VAL A 241 -4.23 -15.88 -5.10
N PRO A 242 -3.22 -16.55 -5.69
CA PRO A 242 -1.98 -16.82 -4.99
C PRO A 242 -1.22 -15.50 -4.74
N ARG A 243 -0.49 -15.41 -3.63
CA ARG A 243 0.19 -14.18 -3.21
C ARG A 243 -0.72 -12.94 -3.09
N ALA A 244 -2.03 -13.15 -2.95
CA ALA A 244 -2.91 -12.09 -2.48
C ALA A 244 -2.53 -11.70 -1.05
N LEU A 245 -2.62 -10.41 -0.76
CA LEU A 245 -2.43 -9.86 0.57
C LEU A 245 -3.61 -8.99 0.95
N TYR A 246 -3.93 -8.93 2.23
CA TYR A 246 -5.07 -8.17 2.73
C TYR A 246 -4.60 -6.91 3.47
N SER A 247 -5.17 -5.76 3.11
CA SER A 247 -4.85 -4.46 3.70
C SER A 247 -6.11 -3.63 3.90
N SER A 248 -6.00 -2.54 4.64
CA SER A 248 -7.17 -1.74 4.98
C SER A 248 -7.47 -0.63 3.97
N ASP A 249 -6.44 0.10 3.52
CA ASP A 249 -6.52 1.44 2.90
C ASP A 249 -7.36 2.44 3.75
N LEU A 250 -7.39 2.23 5.06
CA LEU A 250 -8.15 3.06 6.00
C LEU A 250 -7.36 4.27 6.51
N GLY A 251 -7.93 5.00 7.46
CA GLY A 251 -7.37 6.25 8.02
C GLY A 251 -8.18 7.50 7.64
N GLN A 252 -9.21 7.35 6.79
CA GLN A 252 -10.22 8.38 6.53
C GLN A 252 -11.10 8.59 7.77
N THR A 253 -11.48 9.84 8.06
CA THR A 253 -12.32 10.17 9.23
C THR A 253 -13.76 9.66 9.13
N SER A 254 -14.23 9.34 7.91
CA SER A 254 -15.57 8.85 7.60
C SER A 254 -15.70 7.33 7.57
N GLN A 255 -14.60 6.59 7.73
CA GLN A 255 -14.56 5.12 7.71
C GLN A 255 -14.24 4.57 9.11
N MET A 256 -14.45 3.26 9.27
CA MET A 256 -14.12 2.54 10.51
C MET A 256 -12.65 2.70 10.91
N ASP A 257 -12.36 2.57 12.20
CA ASP A 257 -11.00 2.63 12.73
C ASP A 257 -10.33 1.23 12.76
N ILE A 258 -9.04 1.17 13.08
CA ILE A 258 -8.19 -0.03 13.01
C ILE A 258 -8.78 -1.22 13.78
N GLY A 259 -9.26 -1.01 15.01
CA GLY A 259 -9.83 -2.08 15.84
C GLY A 259 -11.18 -2.61 15.33
N GLU A 260 -11.99 -1.75 14.72
CA GLU A 260 -13.24 -2.16 14.08
C GLU A 260 -12.94 -2.96 12.82
N TRP A 261 -11.97 -2.53 12.02
CA TRP A 261 -11.52 -3.24 10.83
C TRP A 261 -10.99 -4.63 11.14
N THR A 262 -10.15 -4.81 12.16
CA THR A 262 -9.65 -6.14 12.52
C THR A 262 -10.78 -7.08 12.97
N THR A 263 -11.80 -6.55 13.65
CA THR A 263 -12.99 -7.31 14.04
C THR A 263 -13.81 -7.70 12.82
N HIS A 264 -14.21 -6.75 11.97
CA HIS A 264 -15.00 -7.02 10.77
C HIS A 264 -14.28 -7.94 9.77
N SER A 265 -12.95 -7.86 9.69
CA SER A 265 -12.17 -8.72 8.81
C SER A 265 -12.29 -10.19 9.19
N ARG A 266 -12.37 -10.51 10.49
CA ARG A 266 -12.61 -11.90 10.94
C ARG A 266 -13.95 -12.43 10.43
N ASP A 267 -15.01 -11.63 10.57
CA ASP A 267 -16.34 -11.99 10.06
C ASP A 267 -16.33 -12.18 8.53
N TRP A 268 -15.59 -11.34 7.80
CA TRP A 268 -15.46 -11.47 6.35
C TRP A 268 -14.67 -12.73 5.96
N PHE A 269 -13.59 -13.08 6.68
CA PHE A 269 -12.85 -14.30 6.41
C PHE A 269 -13.68 -15.56 6.67
N GLU A 270 -14.43 -15.58 7.77
CA GLU A 270 -15.36 -16.68 8.07
C GLU A 270 -16.44 -16.80 6.99
N LYS A 271 -17.07 -15.68 6.60
CA LYS A 271 -18.08 -15.66 5.54
C LYS A 271 -17.51 -16.08 4.17
N ALA A 272 -16.25 -15.78 3.90
CA ALA A 272 -15.55 -16.20 2.68
C ALA A 272 -15.11 -17.68 2.72
N GLY A 273 -15.27 -18.36 3.87
CA GLY A 273 -14.93 -19.77 4.04
C GLY A 273 -13.42 -20.02 4.03
N LEU A 274 -12.61 -19.03 4.44
CA LEU A 274 -11.16 -19.19 4.52
C LEU A 274 -10.80 -20.07 5.72
N ASP A 275 -9.85 -20.99 5.53
CA ASP A 275 -9.23 -21.70 6.65
C ASP A 275 -8.15 -20.83 7.34
N GLU A 276 -7.75 -21.22 8.56
CA GLU A 276 -6.74 -20.48 9.34
C GLU A 276 -5.38 -20.35 8.63
N GLY A 277 -5.02 -21.33 7.78
CA GLY A 277 -3.79 -21.29 7.00
C GLY A 277 -3.84 -20.18 5.96
N ARG A 278 -4.94 -20.10 5.21
CA ARG A 278 -5.16 -19.07 4.20
C ARG A 278 -5.32 -17.68 4.82
N ILE A 279 -6.03 -17.57 5.95
CA ILE A 279 -6.13 -16.31 6.70
C ILE A 279 -4.74 -15.83 7.10
N THR A 280 -3.93 -16.70 7.73
CA THR A 280 -2.55 -16.38 8.12
C THR A 280 -1.71 -15.98 6.90
N GLU A 281 -1.89 -16.65 5.77
CA GLU A 281 -1.19 -16.32 4.56
C GLU A 281 -1.50 -14.89 4.09
N VAL A 282 -2.77 -14.54 3.90
CA VAL A 282 -3.14 -13.25 3.30
C VAL A 282 -2.91 -12.06 4.22
N VAL A 283 -3.05 -12.24 5.55
CA VAL A 283 -2.89 -11.14 6.52
C VAL A 283 -1.46 -11.01 7.04
N ARG A 284 -0.62 -12.04 6.94
CA ARG A 284 0.73 -12.03 7.54
C ARG A 284 1.80 -12.54 6.57
N ASP A 285 1.72 -13.79 6.14
CA ASP A 285 2.86 -14.42 5.48
C ASP A 285 3.13 -13.85 4.08
N ALA A 286 2.10 -13.57 3.28
CA ALA A 286 2.23 -12.93 1.97
C ALA A 286 2.75 -11.48 2.08
N PRO A 287 2.19 -10.60 2.93
CA PRO A 287 2.79 -9.31 3.24
C PRO A 287 4.26 -9.40 3.65
N LEU A 288 4.61 -10.29 4.59
CA LEU A 288 5.99 -10.43 5.07
C LEU A 288 6.92 -10.95 3.97
N ARG A 289 6.51 -11.95 3.18
CA ARG A 289 7.31 -12.42 2.03
C ARG A 289 7.54 -11.32 0.99
N MET A 290 6.54 -10.46 0.78
CA MET A 290 6.66 -9.32 -0.14
C MET A 290 7.65 -8.28 0.39
N LEU A 291 7.56 -7.96 1.69
CA LEU A 291 8.36 -6.91 2.32
C LEU A 291 9.74 -7.38 2.80
N SER A 292 10.01 -8.67 2.90
CA SER A 292 11.32 -9.17 3.36
C SER A 292 12.44 -8.79 2.40
N LEU A 293 13.61 -8.48 2.96
CA LEU A 293 14.84 -8.16 2.22
C LEU A 293 15.35 -9.35 1.41
#